data_AF-A1RZS8-F1
#
_entry.id   AF-A1RZS8-F1
#
_cell.length_a   1.000
_cell.length_b   1.000
_cell.length_c   1.000
_cell.angle_alpha   90.00
_cell.angle_beta   90.00
_cell.angle_gamma   90.00
#
_symmetry.space_group_name_H-M   'P 1'
#
loop_
_entity.id
_entity.type
_entity.pdbx_description
1 polymer ?
#
loop_
_entity_poly.entity_id
_entity_poly.type
_entity_poly.pdbx_seq_one_letter_code
_entity_poly.pdbx_strand_id
1 'polypeptide(L)' 'MGNLVRAVGMLEGCPELSMLIPEVRSNIVYALPNPRTVRDVAGVEGRITVVNGRPKASSYPRFGASWHMARLIVEEQV' A
#
# COMPACT_ATOMS: atom_id res chain seq x y z
N MET A 1 -4.77 11.15 3.65
CA MET A 1 -5.42 9.82 3.55
C MET A 1 -6.29 9.63 2.32
N GLY A 2 -7.12 10.61 1.91
CA GLY A 2 -7.98 10.49 0.71
C GLY A 2 -7.24 10.09 -0.57
N ASN A 3 -6.01 10.60 -0.78
CA ASN A 3 -5.17 10.21 -1.92
C ASN A 3 -4.84 8.72 -1.95
N LEU A 4 -4.48 8.13 -0.81
CA LEU A 4 -4.14 6.70 -0.73
C LEU A 4 -5.36 5.83 -1.00
N VAL A 5 -6.51 6.20 -0.44
CA VAL A 5 -7.78 5.47 -0.66
C VAL A 5 -8.18 5.51 -2.12
N ARG A 6 -8.09 6.70 -2.75
CA ARG A 6 -8.33 6.86 -4.19
C ARG A 6 -7.37 6.03 -5.02
N ALA A 7 -6.08 6.03 -4.68
CA ALA A 7 -5.07 5.24 -5.39
C ALA A 7 -5.34 3.74 -5.29
N VAL A 8 -5.71 3.23 -4.10
CA VAL A 8 -6.13 1.83 -3.94
C VAL A 8 -7.34 1.51 -4.84
N GLY A 9 -8.36 2.38 -4.87
CA GLY A 9 -9.51 2.19 -5.76
C GLY A 9 -9.13 2.16 -7.25
N MET A 10 -8.15 2.98 -7.67
CA MET A 10 -7.62 2.94 -9.03
C MET A 10 -6.90 1.63 -9.33
N LEU A 11 -6.10 1.11 -8.38
CA LEU A 11 -5.42 -0.18 -8.53
C LEU A 11 -6.41 -1.34 -8.63
N GLU A 12 -7.43 -1.39 -7.77
CA GLU A 12 -8.48 -2.42 -7.84
C GLU A 12 -9.29 -2.35 -9.16
N GLY A 13 -9.38 -1.16 -9.75
CA GLY A 13 -10.02 -0.90 -11.03
C GLY A 13 -9.22 -1.31 -12.27
N CYS A 14 -7.95 -1.70 -12.13
CA CYS A 14 -7.04 -2.02 -13.24
C CYS A 14 -6.67 -3.52 -13.23
N PRO A 15 -7.37 -4.37 -14.01
CA PRO A 15 -7.08 -5.80 -14.07
C PRO A 15 -5.65 -6.13 -14.52
N GLU A 16 -5.08 -5.33 -15.42
CA GLU A 16 -3.77 -5.52 -16.03
C GLU A 16 -2.64 -5.55 -14.99
N LEU A 17 -2.82 -4.79 -13.89
CA LEU A 17 -1.89 -4.76 -12.75
C LEU A 17 -1.78 -6.11 -12.03
N SER A 18 -2.74 -7.03 -12.23
CA SER A 18 -2.68 -8.37 -11.62
C SER A 18 -1.44 -9.15 -12.04
N MET A 19 -0.94 -8.93 -13.26
CA MET A 19 0.28 -9.58 -13.76
C MET A 19 1.56 -9.04 -13.12
N LEU A 20 1.48 -7.90 -12.44
CA LEU A 20 2.60 -7.24 -11.77
C LEU A 20 2.62 -7.47 -10.26
N ILE A 21 1.60 -8.14 -9.71
CA ILE A 21 1.54 -8.45 -8.27
C ILE A 21 2.36 -9.74 -8.03
N PRO A 22 3.44 -9.67 -7.24
CA PRO A 22 4.27 -10.84 -6.94
C PRO A 22 3.61 -11.76 -5.91
N GLU A 23 4.16 -12.95 -5.69
CA GLU A 23 3.67 -13.94 -4.72
C GLU A 23 3.64 -13.39 -3.29
N VAL A 24 4.57 -12.49 -2.96
CA VAL A 24 4.64 -11.79 -1.67
C VAL A 24 3.64 -10.64 -1.54
N ARG A 25 2.81 -10.41 -2.57
CA ARG A 25 1.81 -9.34 -2.69
C ARG A 25 2.43 -7.94 -2.78
N SER A 26 1.64 -6.99 -3.25
CA SER A 26 2.08 -5.59 -3.42
C SER A 26 1.50 -4.68 -2.34
N ASN A 27 2.15 -3.55 -2.06
CA ASN A 27 1.57 -2.53 -1.19
C ASN A 27 1.77 -1.15 -1.82
N ILE A 28 0.82 -0.26 -1.56
CA ILE A 28 0.95 1.17 -1.84
C ILE A 28 0.88 1.90 -0.51
N VAL A 29 1.81 2.81 -0.29
CA VAL A 29 1.97 3.50 0.98
C VAL A 29 1.98 5.01 0.79
N TYR A 30 1.64 5.74 1.85
CA TYR A 30 1.61 7.19 1.87
C TYR A 30 2.14 7.66 3.22
N ALA A 31 3.19 8.47 3.22
CA ALA A 31 3.79 9.03 4.43
C ALA A 31 3.26 10.44 4.73
N LEU A 32 3.24 10.79 6.02
CA LEU A 32 3.17 12.19 6.43
C LEU A 32 4.49 12.90 6.05
N PRO A 33 4.48 14.24 5.90
CA PRO A 33 5.72 14.99 5.73
C PRO A 33 6.69 14.74 6.89
N ASN A 34 7.96 14.51 6.58
CA ASN A 34 9.02 14.20 7.56
C ASN A 34 8.67 13.03 8.49
N PRO A 35 8.38 11.82 7.97
CA PRO A 35 7.97 10.69 8.77
C PRO A 35 9.11 10.24 9.69
N ARG A 36 8.81 10.01 10.97
CA ARG A 36 9.83 9.65 11.98
C ARG A 36 9.73 8.19 12.41
N THR A 37 8.55 7.61 12.27
CA THR A 37 8.25 6.25 12.70
C THR A 37 7.38 5.54 11.68
N VAL A 38 7.33 4.21 11.75
CA VAL A 38 6.43 3.40 10.91
C VAL A 38 4.95 3.76 11.09
N ARG A 39 4.59 4.42 12.20
CA ARG A 39 3.23 4.88 12.48
C ARG A 39 2.86 6.15 11.69
N ASP A 40 3.84 6.84 11.12
CA ASP A 40 3.62 8.03 10.28
C ASP A 40 3.37 7.67 8.80
N VAL A 41 3.42 6.38 8.48
CA VAL A 41 3.20 5.86 7.13
C VAL A 41 1.94 5.01 7.11
N ALA A 42 1.06 5.33 6.19
CA ALA A 42 -0.15 4.59 5.88
C ALA A 42 0.09 3.56 4.78
N GLY A 43 -0.62 2.44 4.84
CA GLY A 43 -0.63 1.42 3.80
C GLY A 43 -1.82 0.48 3.95
N VAL A 44 -1.85 -0.57 3.14
CA VAL A 44 -2.87 -1.63 3.23
C VAL A 44 -2.37 -2.75 4.13
N GLU A 45 -3.09 -3.05 5.21
CA GLU A 45 -2.81 -4.21 6.05
C GLU A 45 -3.20 -5.49 5.29
N GLY A 46 -2.35 -6.53 5.36
CA GLY A 46 -2.52 -7.74 4.56
C GLY A 46 -2.12 -7.60 3.08
N ARG A 47 -1.81 -6.37 2.63
CA ARG A 47 -1.34 -6.02 1.27
C ARG A 47 -2.43 -6.13 0.20
N ILE A 48 -2.06 -5.83 -1.04
CA ILE A 48 -2.86 -5.96 -2.26
C ILE A 48 -2.46 -7.26 -2.96
N THR A 49 -3.44 -8.14 -3.16
CA THR A 49 -3.27 -9.44 -3.82
C THR A 49 -4.13 -9.51 -5.09
N VAL A 50 -4.03 -10.59 -5.84
CA VAL A 50 -4.96 -10.88 -6.94
C VAL A 50 -6.12 -11.74 -6.43
N VAL A 51 -7.36 -11.32 -6.69
CA VAL A 51 -8.58 -12.11 -6.46
C VAL A 51 -9.39 -12.08 -7.75
N ASN A 52 -9.73 -13.25 -8.30
CA ASN A 52 -10.48 -13.39 -9.55
C ASN A 52 -9.89 -12.56 -10.71
N GLY A 53 -8.56 -12.58 -10.84
CA GLY A 53 -7.84 -11.87 -11.90
C GLY A 53 -7.81 -10.35 -11.76
N ARG A 54 -8.10 -9.79 -10.57
CA ARG A 54 -8.06 -8.36 -10.30
C ARG A 54 -7.26 -8.04 -9.03
N PRO A 55 -6.57 -6.88 -8.96
CA PRO A 55 -5.99 -6.42 -7.72
C PRO A 55 -7.08 -6.20 -6.67
N LYS A 56 -6.82 -6.63 -5.43
CA LYS A 56 -7.72 -6.49 -4.30
C LYS A 56 -6.93 -6.14 -3.06
N ALA A 57 -7.27 -5.01 -2.43
CA ALA A 57 -6.77 -4.64 -1.12
C ALA A 57 -7.43 -5.53 -0.06
N SER A 58 -6.61 -6.10 0.83
CA SER A 58 -7.09 -6.99 1.89
C SER A 58 -7.84 -6.23 3.01
N SER A 59 -7.63 -4.92 3.11
CA SER A 59 -8.22 -4.07 4.15
C SER A 59 -8.26 -2.61 3.70
N TYR A 60 -8.94 -1.77 4.47
CA TYR A 60 -8.89 -0.33 4.29
C TYR A 60 -7.53 0.24 4.71
N PRO A 61 -6.96 1.24 4.01
CA PRO A 61 -5.67 1.79 4.39
C PRO A 61 -5.66 2.39 5.80
N ARG A 62 -4.59 2.10 6.55
CA ARG A 62 -4.39 2.65 7.91
C ARG A 62 -2.92 2.96 8.18
N PHE A 63 -2.67 3.85 9.13
CA PHE A 63 -1.32 4.14 9.62
C PHE A 63 -0.72 2.93 10.33
N GLY A 64 0.59 2.72 10.15
CA GLY A 64 1.32 1.58 10.72
C GLY A 64 0.90 0.22 10.16
N ALA A 65 0.25 0.17 8.99
CA ALA A 65 -0.23 -1.06 8.38
C ALA A 65 0.87 -1.92 7.73
N SER A 66 2.00 -1.29 7.37
CA SER A 66 3.06 -1.94 6.59
C SER A 66 4.41 -1.65 7.21
N TRP A 67 4.98 -2.61 7.93
CA TRP A 67 6.29 -2.43 8.58
C TRP A 67 7.42 -2.29 7.55
N HIS A 68 7.48 -3.18 6.55
CA HIS A 68 8.58 -3.23 5.57
C HIS A 68 8.70 -1.94 4.74
N MET A 69 7.60 -1.52 4.11
CA MET A 69 7.59 -0.31 3.28
C MET A 69 7.72 0.97 4.11
N ALA A 70 7.10 1.02 5.29
CA ALA A 70 7.19 2.21 6.14
C ALA A 70 8.62 2.41 6.67
N ARG A 71 9.30 1.32 7.01
CA ARG A 71 10.70 1.36 7.43
C ARG A 71 11.59 1.95 6.34
N LEU A 72 11.44 1.48 5.09
CA LEU A 72 12.16 2.02 3.94
C LEU A 72 11.95 3.53 3.77
N ILE A 73 10.70 4.00 3.81
CA ILE A 73 10.41 5.44 3.67
C ILE A 73 11.01 6.26 4.81
N VAL A 74 10.93 5.78 6.05
CA VAL A 74 11.47 6.49 7.22
C VAL A 74 13.00 6.54 7.18
N GLU A 75 13.65 5.46 6.74
CA GLU A 75 15.12 5.38 6.64
C GLU A 75 15.67 6.22 5.48
N GLU A 76 15.01 6.20 4.32
CA GLU A 76 15.49 6.87 3.10
C GLU A 76 15.00 8.33 2.97
N GLN A 77 13.98 8.74 3.72
CA GLN A 77 13.32 10.07 3.66
C GLN A 77 13.04 10.58 2.22
N VAL A 78 12.73 9.66 1.31
CA VAL A 78 12.28 9.95 -0.07
C VAL A 78 10.84 10.42 -0.16
#